data_AF-A0A820JT38-F1
#
_entry.id   AF-A0A820JT38-F1
#
_cell.length_a   1.000
_cell.length_b   1.000
_cell.length_c   1.000
_cell.angle_alpha   90.00
_cell.angle_beta   90.00
_cell.angle_gamma   90.00
#
_symmetry.space_group_name_H-M   'P 1'
#
loop_
_entity.id
_entity.type
_entity.pdbx_description
1 polymer ?
#
loop_
_entity_poly.entity_id
_entity_poly.type
_entity_poly.pdbx_seq_one_letter_code
_entity_poly.pdbx_strand_id
1 'polypeptide(L)'
;FYTYTRQLLKQTIDIVYKYGNYNETLFIINHVLRCPPGIHQWATNFVRFLLPTSFDILCSPMYIRYVAHFLATLLFPIKNRDIFLQNWLGENGETIPQISTINTVKNQQQWMLIDADGQERAALLRWDTLNEDDLIAILNQFNLNYLMNVLFSLNEQINQKQQNVSYENTLRILAILDLFVEILCRGFDTYADSQYKNFHKHIGKMIR
;
A
#
# COMPACT_ATOMS: atom_id res chain seq x y z
N PHE A 1 -20.81 -2.83 19.62
CA PHE A 1 -20.15 -1.53 19.43
C PHE A 1 -19.20 -1.54 18.22
N TYR A 2 -18.11 -2.32 18.25
CA TYR A 2 -17.10 -2.37 17.18
C TYR A 2 -17.63 -2.61 15.77
N THR A 3 -18.50 -3.61 15.59
CA THR A 3 -19.11 -3.94 14.28
C THR A 3 -19.93 -2.79 13.71
N TYR A 4 -20.67 -2.09 14.59
CA TYR A 4 -21.49 -0.94 14.23
C TYR A 4 -20.62 0.24 13.78
N THR A 5 -19.55 0.55 14.53
CA THR A 5 -18.59 1.60 14.16
C THR A 5 -17.90 1.30 12.83
N ARG A 6 -17.51 0.04 12.59
CA ARG A 6 -16.95 -0.38 11.30
C ARG A 6 -17.94 -0.23 10.15
N GLN A 7 -19.22 -0.54 10.37
CA GLN A 7 -20.26 -0.39 9.36
C GLN A 7 -20.50 1.08 9.02
N LEU A 8 -20.56 1.96 10.03
CA LEU A 8 -20.65 3.41 9.82
C LEU A 8 -19.44 3.93 9.03
N LEU A 9 -18.24 3.53 9.42
CA LEU A 9 -17.01 3.92 8.73
C LEU A 9 -17.02 3.47 7.26
N LYS A 10 -17.47 2.24 6.98
CA LYS A 10 -17.67 1.76 5.60
C LYS A 10 -18.63 2.66 4.83
N GLN A 11 -19.79 2.99 5.40
CA GLN A 11 -20.79 3.86 4.76
C GLN A 11 -20.25 5.26 4.48
N THR A 12 -19.50 5.83 5.42
CA THR A 12 -18.84 7.14 5.24
C THR A 12 -17.83 7.08 4.10
N ILE A 13 -17.01 6.04 4.06
CA ILE A 13 -16.01 5.84 3.00
C ILE A 13 -16.68 5.64 1.64
N ASP A 14 -17.81 4.93 1.58
CA ASP A 14 -18.59 4.78 0.35
C ASP A 14 -19.10 6.12 -0.17
N ILE A 15 -19.54 7.02 0.72
CA ILE A 15 -19.93 8.39 0.37
C ILE A 15 -18.70 9.18 -0.12
N VAL A 16 -17.56 9.06 0.57
CA VAL A 16 -16.32 9.72 0.15
C VAL A 16 -15.91 9.28 -1.25
N TYR A 17 -15.96 8.00 -1.59
CA TYR A 17 -15.64 7.54 -2.95
C TYR A 17 -16.67 7.96 -4.00
N LYS A 18 -17.95 8.14 -3.62
CA LYS A 18 -18.99 8.58 -4.55
C LYS A 18 -18.78 10.01 -5.03
N TYR A 19 -18.22 10.88 -4.18
CA TYR A 19 -18.02 12.30 -4.49
C TYR A 19 -16.54 12.71 -4.56
N GLY A 20 -15.64 11.82 -4.17
CA GLY A 20 -14.22 12.06 -4.08
C GLY A 20 -13.49 11.86 -5.40
N ASN A 21 -12.26 12.37 -5.42
CA ASN A 21 -11.30 12.29 -6.49
C ASN A 21 -10.07 11.47 -6.03
N TYR A 22 -8.95 11.63 -6.74
CA TYR A 22 -7.70 10.97 -6.42
C TYR A 22 -7.21 11.27 -5.00
N ASN A 23 -7.41 12.49 -4.50
CA ASN A 23 -6.92 12.92 -3.19
C ASN A 23 -7.62 12.18 -2.04
N GLU A 24 -8.92 11.95 -2.12
CA GLU A 24 -9.68 11.20 -1.10
C GLU A 24 -9.24 9.74 -1.06
N THR A 25 -8.94 9.17 -2.23
CA THR A 25 -8.38 7.81 -2.31
C THR A 25 -7.01 7.75 -1.63
N LEU A 26 -6.13 8.71 -1.93
CA LEU A 26 -4.80 8.82 -1.32
C LEU A 26 -4.89 9.10 0.18
N PHE A 27 -5.87 9.90 0.61
CA PHE A 27 -6.15 10.16 2.01
C PHE A 27 -6.50 8.85 2.73
N ILE A 28 -7.41 8.05 2.19
CA ILE A 28 -7.84 6.79 2.83
C ILE A 28 -6.68 5.81 2.96
N ILE A 29 -5.92 5.54 1.89
CA ILE A 29 -4.78 4.62 1.96
C ILE A 29 -3.71 5.08 2.96
N ASN A 30 -3.39 6.38 3.00
CA ASN A 30 -2.44 6.94 3.96
C ASN A 30 -2.90 6.72 5.42
N HIS A 31 -4.21 6.79 5.68
CA HIS A 31 -4.74 6.54 7.03
C HIS A 31 -4.74 5.05 7.37
N VAL A 32 -5.15 4.20 6.43
CA VAL A 32 -5.17 2.74 6.63
C VAL A 32 -3.77 2.22 6.94
N LEU A 33 -2.75 2.68 6.21
CA LEU A 33 -1.37 2.21 6.39
C LEU A 33 -0.72 2.68 7.71
N ARG A 34 -1.24 3.76 8.32
CA ARG A 34 -0.79 4.20 9.66
C ARG A 34 -1.36 3.38 10.81
N CYS A 35 -2.40 2.57 10.56
CA CYS A 35 -2.95 1.70 11.59
C CYS A 35 -1.94 0.60 12.00
N PRO A 36 -2.09 0.03 13.22
CA PRO A 36 -1.31 -1.12 13.65
C PRO A 36 -1.42 -2.30 12.67
N PRO A 37 -0.44 -3.23 12.66
CA PRO A 37 -0.50 -4.41 11.81
C PRO A 37 -1.76 -5.25 12.04
N GLY A 38 -2.20 -5.98 11.01
CA GLY A 38 -3.47 -6.74 11.00
C GLY A 38 -4.59 -6.05 10.23
N ILE A 39 -4.29 -4.99 9.47
CA ILE A 39 -5.24 -4.28 8.62
C ILE A 39 -5.84 -5.15 7.51
N HIS A 40 -5.14 -6.21 7.06
CA HIS A 40 -5.63 -7.13 6.03
C HIS A 40 -7.01 -7.73 6.37
N GLN A 41 -7.30 -7.91 7.67
CA GLN A 41 -8.53 -8.53 8.15
C GLN A 41 -9.75 -7.61 8.11
N TRP A 42 -9.55 -6.30 7.98
CA TRP A 42 -10.64 -5.36 8.18
C TRP A 42 -10.61 -4.07 7.37
N ALA A 43 -9.43 -3.49 7.17
CA ALA A 43 -9.30 -2.18 6.54
C ALA A 43 -9.09 -2.27 5.02
N THR A 44 -8.72 -3.44 4.50
CA THR A 44 -8.46 -3.65 3.06
C THR A 44 -9.62 -3.17 2.19
N ASN A 45 -10.86 -3.45 2.59
CA ASN A 45 -12.06 -3.09 1.85
C ASN A 45 -12.35 -1.57 1.80
N PHE A 46 -11.60 -0.78 2.57
CA PHE A 46 -11.68 0.68 2.56
C PHE A 46 -10.78 1.30 1.50
N VAL A 47 -9.72 0.60 1.09
CA VAL A 47 -8.83 1.08 0.05
C VAL A 47 -9.39 0.66 -1.31
N ARG A 48 -9.64 1.62 -2.19
CA ARG A 48 -10.09 1.37 -3.57
C ARG A 48 -9.17 2.10 -4.53
N PHE A 49 -8.58 1.37 -5.46
CA PHE A 49 -7.81 1.97 -6.53
C PHE A 49 -8.75 2.45 -7.65
N LEU A 50 -8.54 3.68 -8.12
CA LEU A 50 -9.33 4.27 -9.21
C LEU A 50 -8.72 3.88 -10.55
N LEU A 51 -9.49 3.16 -11.36
CA LEU A 51 -9.07 2.71 -12.69
C LEU A 51 -9.32 3.82 -13.73
N PRO A 52 -8.43 4.00 -14.71
CA PRO A 52 -8.64 4.94 -15.79
C PRO A 52 -9.69 4.38 -16.75
N THR A 53 -10.54 5.22 -17.32
CA THR A 53 -11.54 4.77 -18.31
C THR A 53 -11.04 4.85 -19.75
N SER A 54 -9.90 5.50 -20.01
CA SER A 54 -9.27 5.63 -21.32
C SER A 54 -7.75 5.84 -21.23
N PHE A 55 -7.04 5.65 -22.35
CA PHE A 55 -5.60 5.95 -22.45
C PHE A 55 -5.28 7.43 -22.20
N ASP A 56 -6.15 8.34 -22.64
CA ASP A 56 -5.94 9.78 -22.41
C ASP A 56 -5.97 10.13 -20.92
N ILE A 57 -6.87 9.49 -20.17
CA ILE A 57 -6.92 9.64 -18.71
C ILE A 57 -5.69 9.00 -18.08
N LEU A 58 -5.30 7.80 -18.51
CA LEU A 58 -4.11 7.11 -18.02
C LEU A 58 -2.83 7.91 -18.23
N CYS A 59 -2.70 8.56 -19.39
CA CYS A 59 -1.57 9.43 -19.72
C CYS A 59 -1.71 10.86 -19.17
N SER A 60 -2.82 11.18 -18.49
CA SER A 60 -2.99 12.50 -17.90
C SER A 60 -1.99 12.68 -16.74
N PRO A 61 -1.35 13.85 -16.62
CA PRO A 61 -0.40 14.11 -15.53
C PRO A 61 -1.00 13.90 -14.13
N MET A 62 -2.30 14.17 -13.96
CA MET A 62 -3.00 13.92 -12.70
C MET A 62 -3.10 12.45 -12.37
N TYR A 63 -3.47 11.61 -13.35
CA TYR A 63 -3.59 10.17 -13.12
C TYR A 63 -2.22 9.52 -12.88
N ILE A 64 -1.21 9.87 -13.69
CA ILE A 64 0.16 9.37 -13.50
C ILE A 64 0.66 9.70 -12.08
N ARG A 65 0.46 10.94 -11.63
CA ARG A 65 0.80 11.35 -10.26
C ARG A 65 0.02 10.58 -9.20
N TYR A 66 -1.27 10.35 -9.42
CA TYR A 66 -2.10 9.55 -8.51
C TYR A 66 -1.55 8.13 -8.36
N VAL A 67 -1.27 7.45 -9.47
CA VAL A 67 -0.74 6.08 -9.44
C VAL A 67 0.63 6.03 -8.78
N ALA A 68 1.53 6.94 -9.17
CA ALA A 68 2.86 7.04 -8.59
C ALA A 68 2.78 7.27 -7.07
N HIS A 69 1.90 8.16 -6.61
CA HIS A 69 1.71 8.43 -5.19
C HIS A 69 1.09 7.24 -4.45
N PHE A 70 0.10 6.56 -5.06
CA PHE A 70 -0.52 5.37 -4.47
C PHE A 70 0.54 4.27 -4.23
N LEU A 71 1.33 3.96 -5.25
CA LEU A 71 2.41 2.98 -5.16
C LEU A 71 3.49 3.42 -4.17
N ALA A 72 3.95 4.66 -4.23
CA ALA A 72 4.96 5.19 -3.31
C ALA A 72 4.50 5.15 -1.85
N THR A 73 3.20 5.39 -1.60
CA THR A 73 2.64 5.32 -0.23
C THR A 73 2.70 3.90 0.33
N LEU A 74 2.55 2.88 -0.53
CA LEU A 74 2.61 1.48 -0.14
C LEU A 74 4.05 0.96 -0.05
N LEU A 75 4.87 1.36 -1.02
CA LEU A 75 6.21 0.80 -1.24
C LEU A 75 7.31 1.48 -0.42
N PHE A 76 7.07 2.69 0.08
CA PHE A 76 8.06 3.43 0.88
C PHE A 76 7.64 3.50 2.36
N PRO A 77 8.59 3.73 3.29
CA PRO A 77 8.28 3.86 4.70
C PRO A 77 7.31 5.02 4.96
N ILE A 78 6.27 4.74 5.76
CA ILE A 78 5.26 5.75 6.11
C ILE A 78 5.86 6.70 7.13
N LYS A 79 6.05 7.95 6.72
CA LYS A 79 6.64 8.99 7.56
C LYS A 79 5.87 9.17 8.87
N ASN A 80 6.60 9.23 9.97
CA ASN A 80 6.10 9.47 11.34
C ASN A 80 5.03 8.46 11.80
N ARG A 81 5.02 7.24 11.26
CA ARG A 81 4.09 6.18 11.67
C ARG A 81 4.35 5.73 13.11
N ASP A 82 5.62 5.66 13.49
CA ASP A 82 6.09 5.42 14.85
C ASP A 82 5.51 6.44 15.85
N ILE A 83 5.63 7.73 15.56
CA ILE A 83 5.09 8.81 16.40
C ILE A 83 3.56 8.74 16.49
N PHE A 84 2.89 8.47 15.35
CA PHE A 84 1.44 8.30 15.32
C PHE A 84 0.98 7.15 16.21
N LEU A 85 1.67 6.01 16.16
CA LEU A 85 1.31 4.83 16.95
C LEU A 85 1.65 4.99 18.42
N GLN A 86 2.76 5.66 18.78
CA GLN A 86 3.05 6.00 20.18
C GLN A 86 1.93 6.83 20.80
N ASN A 87 1.45 7.85 20.09
CA ASN A 87 0.32 8.67 20.55
C ASN A 87 -0.99 7.87 20.68
N TRP A 88 -1.19 6.86 19.84
CA TRP A 88 -2.38 6.00 19.86
C TRP A 88 -2.32 4.93 20.95
N LEU A 89 -1.13 4.40 21.24
CA LEU A 89 -0.90 3.36 22.25
C LEU A 89 -0.76 3.94 23.67
N GLY A 90 -0.54 5.25 23.81
CA GLY A 90 -0.32 5.97 25.07
C GLY A 90 1.12 5.87 25.57
N GLU A 91 1.55 6.80 26.46
CA GLU A 91 2.92 6.87 27.02
C GLU A 91 3.37 5.59 27.77
N ASN A 92 2.44 4.67 28.06
CA ASN A 92 2.71 3.45 28.83
C ASN A 92 2.65 2.15 28.01
N GLY A 93 2.26 2.17 26.73
CA GLY A 93 2.19 0.96 25.89
C GLY A 93 1.22 -0.14 26.34
N GLU A 94 0.28 0.18 27.25
CA GLU A 94 -0.60 -0.82 27.91
C GLU A 94 -1.88 -1.15 27.12
N THR A 95 -2.15 -0.49 26.00
CA THR A 95 -3.45 -0.61 25.30
C THR A 95 -3.44 -1.46 24.03
N ILE A 96 -2.84 -2.65 24.12
CA ILE A 96 -3.28 -3.85 23.38
C ILE A 96 -3.29 -4.97 24.42
N PRO A 97 -4.26 -5.92 24.44
CA PRO A 97 -4.29 -6.97 25.45
C PRO A 97 -3.00 -7.77 25.35
N GLN A 98 -2.05 -7.48 26.23
CA GLN A 98 -1.01 -8.42 26.54
C GLN A 98 -1.76 -9.64 27.06
N ILE A 99 -1.54 -10.77 26.39
CA ILE A 99 -1.78 -12.08 26.96
C ILE A 99 -1.17 -12.01 28.37
N SER A 100 -2.07 -12.01 29.34
CA SER A 100 -1.81 -11.77 30.74
C SER A 100 -0.71 -12.71 31.23
N THR A 101 0.51 -12.20 31.40
CA THR A 101 1.50 -12.85 32.25
C THR A 101 2.28 -11.80 33.05
N ILE A 102 1.67 -11.46 34.19
CA ILE A 102 2.29 -11.25 35.51
C ILE A 102 3.31 -10.09 35.62
N ASN A 103 2.81 -9.03 36.27
CA ASN A 103 3.41 -8.18 37.31
C ASN A 103 4.88 -7.72 37.20
N THR A 104 5.02 -6.42 37.45
CA THR A 104 6.14 -5.67 38.07
C THR A 104 7.03 -4.83 37.16
N VAL A 105 7.00 -3.53 37.48
CA VAL A 105 7.77 -2.42 36.95
C VAL A 105 9.23 -2.51 37.45
N LYS A 106 10.16 -2.09 36.58
CA LYS A 106 11.61 -1.84 36.75
C LYS A 106 12.51 -3.00 36.30
N ASN A 107 13.18 -2.77 35.18
CA ASN A 107 13.97 -3.71 34.35
C ASN A 107 13.13 -4.48 33.33
N GLN A 108 12.51 -3.77 32.38
CA GLN A 108 12.02 -4.44 31.17
C GLN A 108 13.23 -4.90 30.35
N GLN A 109 13.67 -6.12 30.62
CA GLN A 109 14.43 -6.92 29.67
C GLN A 109 13.66 -6.89 28.35
N GLN A 110 14.21 -6.18 27.37
CA GLN A 110 13.71 -6.14 26.02
C GLN A 110 13.86 -7.56 25.46
N TRP A 111 12.79 -8.36 25.54
CA TRP A 111 12.78 -9.70 25.00
C TRP A 111 13.09 -9.63 23.51
N MET A 112 14.25 -10.16 23.14
CA MET A 112 14.70 -10.26 21.77
C MET A 112 14.06 -11.52 21.20
N LEU A 113 13.08 -11.36 20.32
CA LEU A 113 12.57 -12.43 19.49
C LEU A 113 13.59 -12.66 18.39
N ILE A 114 14.18 -13.84 18.39
CA ILE A 114 15.04 -14.33 17.32
C ILE A 114 14.11 -15.00 16.31
N ASP A 115 14.07 -14.50 15.09
CA ASP A 115 13.29 -15.15 14.03
C ASP A 115 13.95 -16.44 13.53
N ALA A 116 13.26 -17.18 12.65
CA ALA A 116 13.78 -18.43 12.10
C ALA A 116 15.04 -18.24 11.22
N ASP A 117 15.33 -17.00 10.81
CA ASP A 117 16.51 -16.62 10.04
C ASP A 117 17.64 -16.07 10.95
N GLY A 118 17.46 -16.10 12.29
CA GLY A 118 18.46 -15.70 13.27
C GLY A 118 18.56 -14.19 13.52
N GLN A 119 17.62 -13.37 13.03
CA GLN A 119 17.62 -11.94 13.27
C GLN A 119 17.04 -11.62 14.65
N GLU A 120 17.78 -10.86 15.44
CA GLU A 120 17.35 -10.37 16.75
C GLU A 120 16.45 -9.14 16.61
N ARG A 121 15.20 -9.21 17.09
CA ARG A 121 14.29 -8.06 17.10
C ARG A 121 13.59 -7.92 18.44
N ALA A 122 13.43 -6.68 18.91
CA ALA A 122 12.64 -6.42 20.11
C ALA A 122 11.20 -6.89 19.90
N ALA A 123 10.61 -7.59 20.88
CA ALA A 123 9.18 -7.93 20.84
C ALA A 123 8.28 -6.68 20.74
N LEU A 124 8.78 -5.53 21.23
CA LEU A 124 8.16 -4.22 21.08
C LEU A 124 8.28 -3.63 19.67
N LEU A 125 9.14 -4.13 18.77
CA LEU A 125 9.30 -3.67 17.38
C LEU A 125 8.39 -4.40 16.38
N ARG A 126 7.25 -4.97 16.82
CA ARG A 126 6.28 -5.56 15.89
C ARG A 126 5.16 -4.63 15.48
N TRP A 127 4.96 -3.51 16.18
CA TRP A 127 3.90 -2.55 15.84
C TRP A 127 4.34 -1.45 14.89
N ASP A 128 5.64 -1.21 14.78
CA ASP A 128 6.29 -0.15 13.97
C ASP A 128 6.29 -0.43 12.46
N THR A 129 6.09 -1.70 12.08
CA THR A 129 6.07 -2.19 10.71
C THR A 129 4.77 -2.93 10.40
N LEU A 130 4.34 -2.87 9.14
CA LEU A 130 3.21 -3.68 8.66
C LEU A 130 3.68 -5.09 8.34
N ASN A 131 2.80 -6.08 8.52
CA ASN A 131 3.08 -7.47 8.15
C ASN A 131 2.98 -7.64 6.61
N GLU A 132 3.58 -8.71 6.08
CA GLU A 132 3.46 -9.03 4.65
C GLU A 132 2.02 -9.10 4.16
N ASP A 133 1.15 -9.77 4.91
CA ASP A 133 -0.26 -9.94 4.55
C ASP A 133 -0.99 -8.61 4.41
N ASP A 134 -0.64 -7.62 5.25
CA ASP A 134 -1.18 -6.26 5.17
C ASP A 134 -0.77 -5.59 3.86
N LEU A 135 0.53 -5.63 3.54
CA LEU A 135 1.08 -5.04 2.32
C LEU A 135 0.51 -5.73 1.07
N ILE A 136 0.43 -7.06 1.06
CA ILE A 136 -0.14 -7.85 -0.03
C ILE A 136 -1.62 -7.53 -0.21
N ALA A 137 -2.40 -7.45 0.87
CA ALA A 137 -3.83 -7.16 0.80
C ALA A 137 -4.11 -5.78 0.19
N ILE A 138 -3.31 -4.77 0.55
CA ILE A 138 -3.42 -3.43 -0.04
C ILE A 138 -2.89 -3.41 -1.48
N LEU A 139 -1.77 -4.09 -1.77
CA LEU A 139 -1.24 -4.22 -3.13
C LEU A 139 -2.24 -4.89 -4.07
N ASN A 140 -3.04 -5.84 -3.60
CA ASN A 140 -4.09 -6.48 -4.39
C ASN A 140 -5.20 -5.53 -4.83
N GLN A 141 -5.35 -4.36 -4.18
CA GLN A 141 -6.26 -3.32 -4.67
C GLN A 141 -5.70 -2.64 -5.93
N PHE A 142 -4.38 -2.67 -6.14
CA PHE A 142 -3.72 -2.12 -7.31
C PHE A 142 -3.82 -3.09 -8.51
N ASN A 143 -4.54 -2.67 -9.55
CA ASN A 143 -4.76 -3.51 -10.73
C ASN A 143 -3.75 -3.21 -11.84
N LEU A 144 -2.51 -3.65 -11.66
CA LEU A 144 -1.44 -3.43 -12.66
C LEU A 144 -1.81 -4.01 -14.03
N ASN A 145 -2.41 -5.21 -14.06
CA ASN A 145 -2.80 -5.88 -15.30
C ASN A 145 -3.78 -5.03 -16.12
N TYR A 146 -4.77 -4.41 -15.46
CA TYR A 146 -5.68 -3.50 -16.14
C TYR A 146 -4.95 -2.28 -16.69
N LEU A 147 -4.05 -1.67 -15.92
CA LEU A 147 -3.27 -0.51 -16.38
C LEU A 147 -2.40 -0.85 -17.59
N MET A 148 -1.72 -2.00 -17.56
CA MET A 148 -0.92 -2.48 -18.68
C MET A 148 -1.79 -2.76 -19.90
N ASN A 149 -2.97 -3.37 -19.71
CA ASN A 149 -3.92 -3.55 -20.80
C ASN A 149 -4.37 -2.21 -21.39
N VAL A 150 -4.72 -1.19 -20.59
CA VAL A 150 -5.08 0.12 -21.15
C VAL A 150 -3.89 0.79 -21.86
N LEU A 151 -2.67 0.66 -21.34
CA LEU A 151 -1.44 1.16 -21.98
C LEU A 151 -1.21 0.52 -23.36
N PHE A 152 -1.41 -0.80 -23.49
CA PHE A 152 -1.06 -1.56 -24.70
C PHE A 152 -2.23 -1.79 -25.66
N SER A 153 -3.47 -1.99 -25.19
CA SER A 153 -4.65 -2.25 -26.03
C SER A 153 -5.02 -1.07 -26.92
N LEU A 154 -4.72 0.17 -26.49
CA LEU A 154 -4.97 1.34 -27.32
C LEU A 154 -3.89 1.52 -28.39
N ASN A 155 -2.68 0.98 -28.19
CA ASN A 155 -1.69 0.87 -29.25
C ASN A 155 -2.18 -0.09 -30.36
N GLU A 156 -2.81 -1.21 -30.00
CA GLU A 156 -3.38 -2.15 -30.97
C GLU A 156 -4.57 -1.58 -31.75
N GLN A 157 -5.48 -0.85 -31.10
CA GLN A 157 -6.60 -0.21 -31.80
C GLN A 157 -6.15 0.94 -32.73
N ILE A 158 -5.09 1.67 -32.35
CA ILE A 158 -4.47 2.70 -33.21
C ILE A 158 -3.81 2.02 -34.43
N ASN A 159 -3.09 0.91 -34.23
CA ASN A 159 -2.50 0.11 -35.29
C ASN A 159 -3.55 -0.44 -36.28
N GLN A 160 -4.69 -0.93 -35.78
CA GLN A 160 -5.78 -1.46 -36.61
C GLN A 160 -6.48 -0.38 -37.45
N LYS A 161 -6.55 0.87 -36.95
CA LYS A 161 -7.18 1.99 -37.67
C LYS A 161 -6.27 2.66 -38.71
N GLN A 162 -5.09 2.11 -38.99
CA GLN A 162 -4.07 2.72 -39.87
C GLN A 162 -3.79 4.19 -39.53
N GLN A 163 -3.96 4.57 -38.26
CA GLN A 163 -3.43 5.83 -37.78
C GLN A 163 -2.01 5.57 -37.33
N ASN A 164 -1.06 6.34 -37.85
CA ASN A 164 0.33 6.26 -37.41
C ASN A 164 0.36 6.33 -35.88
N VAL A 165 0.91 5.29 -35.23
CA VAL A 165 1.22 5.35 -33.80
C VAL A 165 2.07 6.59 -33.60
N SER A 166 1.52 7.59 -32.92
CA SER A 166 2.26 8.82 -32.68
C SER A 166 3.50 8.46 -31.87
N TYR A 167 4.69 8.82 -32.37
CA TYR A 167 5.95 8.68 -31.62
C TYR A 167 5.83 9.26 -30.20
N GLU A 168 5.02 10.31 -30.05
CA GLU A 168 4.66 10.92 -28.77
C GLU A 168 4.01 9.93 -27.80
N ASN A 169 3.05 9.11 -28.26
CA ASN A 169 2.38 8.12 -27.41
C ASN A 169 3.34 7.01 -26.98
N THR A 170 4.25 6.60 -27.87
CA THR A 170 5.28 5.61 -27.54
C THR A 170 6.23 6.14 -26.48
N LEU A 171 6.69 7.39 -26.62
CA LEU A 171 7.54 8.05 -25.62
C LEU A 171 6.82 8.24 -24.28
N ARG A 172 5.52 8.58 -24.29
CA ARG A 172 4.70 8.67 -23.08
C ARG A 172 4.57 7.32 -22.37
N ILE A 173 4.31 6.25 -23.12
CA ILE A 173 4.25 4.89 -22.56
C ILE A 173 5.59 4.52 -21.92
N LEU A 174 6.71 4.76 -22.62
CA LEU A 174 8.05 4.49 -22.07
C LEU A 174 8.32 5.28 -20.80
N ALA A 175 7.98 6.57 -20.75
CA ALA A 175 8.14 7.38 -19.55
C ALA A 175 7.29 6.89 -18.37
N ILE A 176 6.07 6.42 -18.63
CA ILE A 176 5.20 5.84 -17.58
C ILE A 176 5.78 4.52 -17.06
N LEU A 177 6.28 3.66 -17.95
CA LEU A 177 6.92 2.40 -17.57
C LEU A 177 8.19 2.63 -16.76
N ASP A 178 9.03 3.58 -17.17
CA ASP A 178 10.25 3.96 -16.46
C ASP A 178 9.93 4.42 -15.02
N LEU A 179 8.92 5.27 -14.86
CA LEU A 179 8.43 5.70 -13.54
C LEU A 179 7.96 4.52 -12.68
N PHE A 180 7.23 3.56 -13.25
CA PHE A 180 6.80 2.36 -12.50
C PHE A 180 7.98 1.50 -12.07
N VAL A 181 8.93 1.26 -12.97
CA VAL A 181 10.14 0.50 -12.66
C VAL A 181 10.93 1.20 -11.55
N GLU A 182 11.11 2.53 -11.62
CA GLU A 182 11.82 3.29 -10.58
C GLU A 182 11.16 3.15 -9.20
N ILE A 183 9.83 3.28 -9.13
CA ILE A 183 9.08 3.15 -7.87
C ILE A 183 9.17 1.72 -7.32
N LEU A 184 9.04 0.71 -8.19
CA LEU A 184 9.13 -0.69 -7.79
C LEU A 184 10.53 -1.06 -7.29
N CYS A 185 11.59 -0.62 -7.98
CA CYS A 185 12.97 -0.84 -7.57
C CYS A 185 13.23 -0.27 -6.16
N ARG A 186 12.85 0.99 -5.91
CA ARG A 186 12.97 1.59 -4.57
C ARG A 186 12.08 0.90 -3.52
N GLY A 187 10.94 0.36 -3.94
CA GLY A 187 10.05 -0.42 -3.10
C GLY A 187 10.67 -1.74 -2.65
N PHE A 188 11.37 -2.44 -3.56
CA PHE A 188 12.12 -3.64 -3.22
C PHE A 188 13.25 -3.34 -2.22
N ASP A 189 13.97 -2.23 -2.39
CA ASP A 189 15.01 -1.81 -1.43
C ASP A 189 14.42 -1.54 -0.04
N THR A 190 13.23 -0.92 0.03
CA THR A 190 12.55 -0.62 1.30
C THR A 190 12.22 -1.88 2.09
N TYR A 191 11.84 -2.95 1.41
CA TYR A 191 11.40 -4.20 2.03
C TYR A 191 12.42 -5.33 1.84
N ALA A 192 13.70 -5.06 1.64
CA ALA A 192 14.72 -6.06 1.31
C ALA A 192 14.91 -7.19 2.35
N ASP A 193 14.34 -7.03 3.55
CA ASP A 193 14.41 -8.01 4.63
C ASP A 193 13.71 -9.34 4.29
N SER A 194 14.26 -10.44 4.81
CA SER A 194 13.75 -11.79 4.61
C SER A 194 12.32 -11.99 5.08
N GLN A 195 11.85 -11.19 6.04
CA GLN A 195 10.45 -11.21 6.47
C GLN A 195 9.46 -10.78 5.38
N TYR A 196 9.91 -10.10 4.30
CA TYR A 196 9.06 -9.60 3.21
C TYR A 196 9.17 -10.44 1.92
N LYS A 197 9.71 -11.66 1.99
CA LYS A 197 9.90 -12.59 0.85
C LYS A 197 8.62 -12.86 0.06
N ASN A 198 7.47 -13.02 0.70
CA ASN A 198 6.20 -13.28 0.00
C ASN A 198 5.64 -12.01 -0.64
N PHE A 199 5.84 -10.85 -0.02
CA PHE A 199 5.49 -9.57 -0.64
C PHE A 199 6.27 -9.37 -1.96
N HIS A 200 7.57 -9.66 -1.96
CA HIS A 200 8.41 -9.62 -3.18
C HIS A 200 7.91 -10.59 -4.25
N LYS A 201 7.62 -11.84 -3.87
CA LYS A 201 7.06 -12.84 -4.79
C LYS A 201 5.74 -12.37 -5.39
N HIS A 202 4.92 -11.67 -4.61
CA HIS A 202 3.63 -11.16 -5.06
C HIS A 202 3.78 -10.02 -6.08
N ILE A 203 4.68 -9.06 -5.82
CA ILE A 203 5.03 -8.03 -6.81
C ILE A 203 5.55 -8.69 -8.09
N GLY A 204 6.45 -9.66 -7.99
CA GLY A 204 6.97 -10.38 -9.15
C GLY A 204 5.90 -11.11 -9.97
N LYS A 205 4.88 -11.69 -9.32
CA LYS A 205 3.72 -12.29 -10.00
C LYS A 205 2.83 -11.25 -10.67
N MET A 206 2.72 -10.05 -10.10
CA MET A 206 1.91 -8.97 -10.64
C MET A 206 2.53 -8.37 -11.92
N ILE A 207 3.86 -8.38 -12.03
CA ILE A 207 4.59 -7.88 -13.21
C ILE A 207 4.61 -8.89 -14.37
N ARG A 208 4.53 -10.19 -14.05
CA ARG A 208 4.60 -11.29 -15.03
C ARG A 208 3.31 -11.47 -15.82
#